data_AF-A0A538PG44-F1
#
_entry.id   AF-A0A538PG44-F1
#
_cell.length_a   1.000
_cell.length_b   1.000
_cell.length_c   1.000
_cell.angle_alpha   90.00
_cell.angle_beta   90.00
_cell.angle_gamma   90.00
#
_symmetry.space_group_name_H-M   'P 1'
#
loop_
_entity.id
_entity.type
_entity.pdbx_description
1 polymer ?
#
loop_
_entity_poly.entity_id
_entity_poly.type
_entity_poly.pdbx_seq_one_letter_code
_entity_poly.pdbx_strand_id
1 'polypeptide(L)'
;MSSMRQSEPVRLLAWVDYASPQALLSALAEVRTFVVDGTASIAFHCDGEPDLLDAPRRLEEARKRARIDSAELVTCLDARAAHAPSFDGLLWLDGALPAAHAALCRQLALPHVSNRYEVEELCIERGLVPRVLERAFCTKPWWHLHIEADGVAMPCCNAYVEAKTPSLADHPLPEVYNSQAMRRVRLSMLRGVRDPLCRDCWDREDRGECSARSTLEPARFAEAVTAARSITTAEGAIPAEKIAPDDIDIRWSNLCNFKCRMCWHRSSSAWFDDAEKIAEEIDATSGPAPLRPEDSARRYLVWGERPVVSFNSDGRALDKLAPYLKSVRHVYSVGGEPLMMDEHFEFLEHLRPRASEITLAYDTNLSKLAHRGRNIFEIWRPFAKVHLGLSVDGIGPVGEYVRTGFKTERWIENLHRIREEAQKNSRMSYGIKTTVSSYNLFHIPDFLREALAKGYIGSPGQIAIQIIRVPTHASPLA
;
A
#
# COMPACT_ATOMS: atom_id res chain seq x y z
N MET A 1 23.21 -7.58 61.73
CA MET A 1 22.18 -8.08 60.80
C MET A 1 22.02 -7.06 59.71
N SER A 2 22.44 -7.45 58.51
CA SER A 2 22.36 -6.67 57.27
C SER A 2 20.89 -6.47 56.89
N SER A 3 20.48 -5.22 56.65
CA SER A 3 19.37 -4.96 55.73
C SER A 3 19.98 -4.56 54.39
N MET A 4 20.07 -5.54 53.50
CA MET A 4 20.32 -5.32 52.08
C MET A 4 19.28 -4.33 51.55
N ARG A 5 19.68 -3.10 51.26
CA ARG A 5 18.97 -2.30 50.27
C ARG A 5 19.31 -2.92 48.92
N GLN A 6 18.31 -3.51 48.26
CA GLN A 6 18.43 -3.85 46.85
C GLN A 6 18.69 -2.55 46.08
N SER A 7 19.80 -2.50 45.35
CA SER A 7 20.13 -1.40 44.44
C SER A 7 19.15 -1.41 43.27
N GLU A 8 18.36 -0.36 43.13
CA GLU A 8 17.50 -0.15 41.95
C GLU A 8 18.36 0.04 40.69
N PRO A 9 17.93 -0.46 39.51
CA PRO A 9 18.70 -0.37 38.28
C PRO A 9 18.81 1.09 37.79
N VAL A 10 20.02 1.51 37.44
CA VAL A 10 20.33 2.85 36.89
C VAL A 10 19.98 2.84 35.40
N ARG A 11 19.14 3.79 34.95
CA ARG A 11 18.73 3.92 33.54
C ARG A 11 19.66 4.88 32.80
N LEU A 12 20.04 4.54 31.58
CA LEU A 12 21.10 5.24 30.84
C LEU A 12 20.54 5.92 29.58
N LEU A 13 20.82 7.22 29.43
CA LEU A 13 20.23 8.12 28.43
C LEU A 13 21.34 8.66 27.52
N ALA A 14 21.47 8.16 26.29
CA ALA A 14 22.52 8.59 25.36
C ALA A 14 22.15 9.90 24.63
N TRP A 15 23.12 10.82 24.45
CA TRP A 15 22.97 12.03 23.63
C TRP A 15 24.23 12.27 22.78
N VAL A 16 24.03 12.78 21.56
CA VAL A 16 25.10 13.08 20.57
C VAL A 16 25.00 14.57 20.16
N ASP A 17 26.14 15.19 19.85
CA ASP A 17 26.46 16.62 19.95
C ASP A 17 26.39 17.42 18.62
N TYR A 18 26.61 18.77 18.65
CA TYR A 18 27.65 19.51 17.87
C TYR A 18 27.62 21.05 18.03
N ALA A 19 28.78 21.67 18.34
CA ALA A 19 29.45 22.73 17.54
C ALA A 19 30.75 23.27 18.19
N SER A 20 31.91 22.89 17.65
CA SER A 20 33.29 23.39 17.90
C SER A 20 34.17 22.67 18.95
N PRO A 21 35.47 22.42 18.64
CA PRO A 21 36.43 21.76 19.56
C PRO A 21 36.74 22.51 20.86
N GLN A 22 36.43 23.81 20.95
CA GLN A 22 36.70 24.62 22.15
C GLN A 22 35.54 24.61 23.15
N ALA A 23 34.30 24.35 22.71
CA ALA A 23 33.18 24.06 23.61
C ALA A 23 33.30 22.66 24.24
N LEU A 24 33.93 21.73 23.52
CA LEU A 24 34.19 20.33 23.90
C LEU A 24 35.01 20.19 25.20
N LEU A 25 36.07 20.98 25.38
CA LEU A 25 36.97 20.86 26.53
C LEU A 25 36.34 21.36 27.85
N SER A 26 35.36 22.26 27.78
CA SER A 26 34.67 22.79 28.96
C SER A 26 33.49 21.92 29.43
N ALA A 27 32.92 21.10 28.54
CA ALA A 27 31.79 20.21 28.86
C ALA A 27 32.22 18.81 29.34
N LEU A 28 33.44 18.37 29.01
CA LEU A 28 33.98 17.04 29.34
C LEU A 28 34.27 16.78 30.84
N ALA A 29 34.05 17.76 31.72
CA ALA A 29 34.37 17.63 33.14
C ALA A 29 33.26 17.02 34.02
N GLU A 30 32.03 16.85 33.54
CA GLU A 30 30.92 16.40 34.39
C GLU A 30 30.08 15.29 33.76
N VAL A 31 30.25 14.06 34.25
CA VAL A 31 29.18 13.05 34.23
C VAL A 31 28.03 13.63 35.05
N ARG A 32 26.95 14.08 34.41
CA ARG A 32 25.78 14.59 35.13
C ARG A 32 24.83 13.46 35.47
N THR A 33 24.84 13.06 36.73
CA THR A 33 23.78 12.26 37.35
C THR A 33 22.57 13.14 37.62
N PHE A 34 21.39 12.76 37.16
CA PHE A 34 20.12 13.39 37.55
C PHE A 34 19.14 12.33 38.05
N VAL A 35 18.30 12.71 39.02
CA VAL A 35 17.31 11.82 39.64
C VAL A 35 15.94 12.18 39.11
N VAL A 36 15.23 11.21 38.54
CA VAL A 36 13.85 11.34 38.06
C VAL A 36 13.03 10.26 38.74
N ASP A 37 11.98 10.66 39.47
CA ASP A 37 11.10 9.77 40.24
C ASP A 37 11.85 8.74 41.11
N GLY A 38 12.88 9.20 41.82
CA GLY A 38 13.69 8.37 42.72
C GLY A 38 14.78 7.52 42.04
N THR A 39 14.83 7.48 40.70
CA THR A 39 15.79 6.66 39.95
C THR A 39 16.95 7.52 39.41
N ALA A 40 18.19 7.09 39.61
CA ALA A 40 19.38 7.77 39.09
C ALA A 40 19.57 7.48 37.58
N SER A 41 19.81 8.52 36.78
CA SER A 41 20.08 8.42 35.34
C SER A 41 21.47 8.97 34.98
N ILE A 42 22.14 8.37 33.99
CA ILE A 42 23.49 8.76 33.53
C ILE A 42 23.48 8.92 32.00
N ALA A 43 24.19 9.92 31.47
CA ALA A 43 24.33 10.17 30.04
C ALA A 43 25.77 10.02 29.54
N PHE A 44 25.95 9.49 28.31
CA PHE A 44 27.25 9.38 27.63
C PHE A 44 27.17 9.77 26.15
N HIS A 45 28.31 10.21 25.62
CA HIS A 45 28.55 10.62 24.23
C HIS A 45 29.02 9.44 23.35
N CYS A 46 28.69 9.46 22.05
CA CYS A 46 29.19 8.51 21.05
C CYS A 46 29.59 9.25 19.76
N ASP A 47 30.81 9.00 19.27
CA ASP A 47 31.29 9.52 17.98
C ASP A 47 30.84 8.61 16.81
N GLY A 48 30.24 9.19 15.75
CA GLY A 48 29.90 8.53 14.46
C GLY A 48 28.40 8.46 14.10
N GLU A 49 28.08 8.09 12.84
CA GLU A 49 26.68 7.83 12.42
C GLU A 49 26.07 6.67 13.23
N PRO A 50 24.78 6.76 13.62
CA PRO A 50 24.19 5.81 14.54
C PRO A 50 23.89 4.47 13.86
N ASP A 51 24.76 3.49 14.03
CA ASP A 51 24.41 2.08 13.83
C ASP A 51 23.69 1.55 15.09
N LEU A 52 22.37 1.48 15.03
CA LEU A 52 21.51 0.99 16.11
C LEU A 52 21.82 -0.46 16.51
N LEU A 53 22.52 -1.24 15.66
CA LEU A 53 22.91 -2.62 15.95
C LEU A 53 24.10 -2.74 16.92
N ASP A 54 24.96 -1.70 17.04
CA ASP A 54 26.12 -1.70 17.95
C ASP A 54 25.82 -1.11 19.34
N ALA A 55 24.62 -0.52 19.53
CA ALA A 55 24.20 0.14 20.77
C ALA A 55 24.24 -0.75 22.04
N PRO A 56 23.84 -2.04 22.00
CA PRO A 56 23.93 -2.91 23.18
C PRO A 56 25.36 -3.17 23.66
N ARG A 57 26.32 -3.30 22.72
CA ARG A 57 27.73 -3.57 23.03
C ARG A 57 28.38 -2.35 23.71
N ARG A 58 28.09 -1.14 23.20
CA ARG A 58 28.63 0.10 23.75
C ARG A 58 28.03 0.47 25.12
N LEU A 59 26.76 0.15 25.36
CA LEU A 59 26.14 0.30 26.68
C LEU A 59 26.86 -0.55 27.73
N GLU A 60 27.20 -1.80 27.39
CA GLU A 60 27.90 -2.72 28.28
C GLU A 60 29.33 -2.24 28.62
N GLU A 61 30.03 -1.58 27.69
CA GLU A 61 31.34 -0.96 27.93
C GLU A 61 31.25 0.26 28.86
N ALA A 62 30.24 1.12 28.67
CA ALA A 62 30.01 2.29 29.53
C ALA A 62 29.60 1.89 30.96
N ARG A 63 28.75 0.86 31.11
CA ARG A 63 28.37 0.28 32.41
C ARG A 63 29.61 -0.15 33.21
N LYS A 64 30.54 -0.85 32.55
CA LYS A 64 31.79 -1.32 33.17
C LYS A 64 32.70 -0.17 33.59
N ARG A 65 32.86 0.86 32.74
CA ARG A 65 33.67 2.05 33.08
C ARG A 65 33.12 2.81 34.28
N ALA A 66 31.80 2.94 34.39
CA ALA A 66 31.13 3.65 35.47
C ALA A 66 30.91 2.81 36.76
N ARG A 67 31.30 1.52 36.75
CA ARG A 67 31.15 0.57 37.87
C ARG A 67 29.70 0.44 38.36
N ILE A 68 28.77 0.29 37.43
CA ILE A 68 27.34 0.14 37.70
C ILE A 68 26.96 -1.34 37.59
N ASP A 69 26.22 -1.88 38.56
CA ASP A 69 25.89 -3.32 38.62
C ASP A 69 24.86 -3.75 37.56
N SER A 70 23.90 -2.88 37.20
CA SER A 70 22.91 -3.14 36.15
C SER A 70 22.49 -1.84 35.44
N ALA A 71 22.32 -1.91 34.12
CA ALA A 71 21.84 -0.81 33.28
C ALA A 71 20.99 -1.37 32.13
N GLU A 72 19.90 -0.69 31.80
CA GLU A 72 18.99 -1.05 30.70
C GLU A 72 18.98 0.09 29.68
N LEU A 73 19.10 -0.24 28.38
CA LEU A 73 19.06 0.77 27.30
C LEU A 73 17.62 1.21 27.11
N VAL A 74 17.32 2.48 27.41
CA VAL A 74 15.94 3.00 27.27
C VAL A 74 15.72 3.69 25.92
N THR A 75 16.71 4.44 25.39
CA THR A 75 16.54 5.19 24.13
C THR A 75 17.86 5.62 23.47
N CYS A 76 17.84 5.86 22.15
CA CYS A 76 18.88 6.51 21.36
C CYS A 76 18.27 7.72 20.61
N LEU A 77 18.88 8.91 20.72
CA LEU A 77 18.43 10.14 20.07
C LEU A 77 19.42 10.58 18.98
N ASP A 78 18.91 10.92 17.79
CA ASP A 78 19.69 11.54 16.71
C ASP A 78 19.76 13.08 16.93
N ALA A 79 20.99 13.60 17.06
CA ALA A 79 21.30 15.01 17.34
C ALA A 79 20.78 15.99 16.27
N ARG A 80 20.54 15.55 15.04
CA ARG A 80 19.96 16.42 13.98
C ARG A 80 18.56 16.94 14.36
N ALA A 81 17.89 16.29 15.31
CA ALA A 81 16.59 16.69 15.84
C ALA A 81 16.63 17.77 16.94
N ALA A 82 17.81 18.08 17.51
CA ALA A 82 17.92 19.00 18.65
C ALA A 82 18.22 20.45 18.24
N HIS A 83 18.83 20.68 17.08
CA HIS A 83 19.22 22.02 16.60
C HIS A 83 18.25 22.64 15.58
N ALA A 84 17.24 21.88 15.15
CA ALA A 84 16.05 22.42 14.52
C ALA A 84 14.85 21.93 15.34
N PRO A 85 13.99 22.80 15.87
CA PRO A 85 12.71 22.40 16.44
C PRO A 85 11.78 22.05 15.27
N SER A 86 12.14 21.03 14.49
CA SER A 86 11.20 20.38 13.59
C SER A 86 10.46 19.34 14.42
N PHE A 87 9.18 19.15 14.07
CA PHE A 87 8.28 18.18 14.68
C PHE A 87 8.90 16.75 14.78
N ASP A 88 9.90 16.45 13.94
CA ASP A 88 10.60 15.17 13.80
C ASP A 88 11.23 14.62 15.09
N GLY A 89 11.73 15.46 16.00
CA GLY A 89 12.45 15.02 17.21
C GLY A 89 11.58 14.47 18.34
N LEU A 90 10.28 14.76 18.32
CA LEU A 90 9.40 14.58 19.48
C LEU A 90 8.53 13.32 19.43
N LEU A 91 8.52 12.58 18.32
CA LEU A 91 7.69 11.37 18.18
C LEU A 91 8.21 10.13 18.89
N TRP A 92 9.48 10.13 19.28
CA TRP A 92 10.11 8.97 19.91
C TRP A 92 10.06 9.02 21.44
N LEU A 93 9.29 9.95 21.99
CA LEU A 93 9.10 10.12 23.43
C LEU A 93 7.62 9.90 23.77
N ASP A 94 7.16 8.65 23.66
CA ASP A 94 5.98 8.23 24.43
C ASP A 94 6.40 8.29 25.92
N GLY A 95 6.22 9.48 26.51
CA GLY A 95 6.73 9.85 27.84
C GLY A 95 7.41 11.23 27.98
N ALA A 96 7.39 12.10 26.96
CA ALA A 96 8.04 13.42 27.06
C ALA A 96 7.44 14.31 28.19
N LEU A 97 8.36 14.92 28.95
CA LEU A 97 8.15 15.88 30.04
C LEU A 97 7.21 17.04 29.63
N PRO A 98 6.24 17.44 30.48
CA PRO A 98 5.32 18.58 30.25
C PRO A 98 5.98 19.89 29.79
N ALA A 99 7.26 20.10 30.12
CA ALA A 99 8.03 21.28 29.75
C ALA A 99 8.35 21.37 28.23
N ALA A 100 8.53 20.24 27.54
CA ALA A 100 8.78 20.23 26.09
C ALA A 100 7.52 20.59 25.31
N HIS A 101 6.36 20.07 25.72
CA HIS A 101 5.05 20.46 25.17
C HIS A 101 4.79 21.96 25.37
N ALA A 102 5.04 22.48 26.58
CA ALA A 102 4.89 23.89 26.89
C ALA A 102 5.75 24.81 26.01
N ALA A 103 6.99 24.40 25.70
CA ALA A 103 7.90 25.15 24.84
C ALA A 103 7.42 25.18 23.38
N LEU A 104 6.94 24.05 22.86
CA LEU A 104 6.37 23.96 21.52
C LEU A 104 5.12 24.82 21.37
N CYS A 105 4.19 24.77 22.33
CA CYS A 105 3.02 25.63 22.32
C CYS A 105 3.41 27.11 22.28
N ARG A 106 4.40 27.53 23.07
CA ARG A 106 4.90 28.92 23.03
C ARG A 106 5.49 29.28 21.68
N GLN A 107 6.31 28.40 21.10
CA GLN A 107 7.00 28.67 19.84
C GLN A 107 6.04 28.75 18.65
N LEU A 108 5.04 27.85 18.60
CA LEU A 108 4.01 27.82 17.57
C LEU A 108 2.83 28.76 17.88
N ALA A 109 2.94 29.56 18.95
CA ALA A 109 1.89 30.42 19.49
C ALA A 109 0.55 29.70 19.74
N LEU A 110 0.59 28.41 20.06
CA LEU A 110 -0.56 27.58 20.42
C LEU A 110 -0.94 27.80 21.90
N PRO A 111 -2.22 27.62 22.27
CA PRO A 111 -2.61 27.57 23.67
C PRO A 111 -1.85 26.44 24.40
N HIS A 112 -1.58 26.65 25.69
CA HIS A 112 -0.83 25.68 26.49
C HIS A 112 -1.70 24.44 26.73
N VAL A 113 -1.34 23.34 26.11
CA VAL A 113 -2.03 22.04 26.23
C VAL A 113 -1.07 21.00 26.82
N SER A 114 -1.60 20.11 27.66
CA SER A 114 -0.80 19.13 28.42
C SER A 114 -0.59 17.82 27.66
N ASN A 115 -1.43 17.57 26.65
CA ASN A 115 -1.45 16.33 25.90
C ASN A 115 -0.93 16.54 24.47
N ARG A 116 -0.04 15.65 24.02
CA ARG A 116 0.51 15.59 22.67
C ARG A 116 -0.59 15.63 21.60
N TYR A 117 -1.69 14.91 21.81
CA TYR A 117 -2.77 14.83 20.82
C TYR A 117 -3.45 16.18 20.57
N GLU A 118 -3.60 17.01 21.61
CA GLU A 118 -4.17 18.36 21.50
C GLU A 118 -3.20 19.31 20.78
N VAL A 119 -1.89 19.18 21.00
CA VAL A 119 -0.89 19.96 20.26
C VAL A 119 -0.93 19.62 18.77
N GLU A 120 -0.99 18.32 18.44
CA GLU A 120 -1.12 17.87 17.06
C GLU A 120 -2.39 18.39 16.40
N GLU A 121 -3.51 18.36 17.11
CA GLU A 121 -4.80 18.88 16.63
C GLU A 121 -4.73 20.39 16.36
N LEU A 122 -4.18 21.17 17.31
CA LEU A 122 -3.97 22.61 17.15
C LEU A 122 -3.01 22.96 16.02
N CYS A 123 -1.97 22.16 15.81
CA CYS A 123 -1.06 22.31 14.66
C CYS A 123 -1.85 22.13 13.36
N ILE A 124 -2.63 21.06 13.26
CA ILE A 124 -3.45 20.76 12.08
C ILE A 124 -4.49 21.87 11.82
N GLU A 125 -5.18 22.37 12.85
CA GLU A 125 -6.13 23.48 12.75
C GLU A 125 -5.48 24.75 12.20
N ARG A 126 -4.19 24.96 12.48
CA ARG A 126 -3.40 26.08 11.95
C ARG A 126 -2.72 25.79 10.62
N GLY A 127 -3.02 24.65 9.99
CA GLY A 127 -2.41 24.21 8.73
C GLY A 127 -0.93 23.81 8.88
N LEU A 128 -0.47 23.59 10.11
CA LEU A 128 0.87 23.10 10.42
C LEU A 128 0.81 21.57 10.53
N VAL A 129 1.26 20.88 9.48
CA VAL A 129 1.29 19.43 9.48
C VAL A 129 2.63 18.93 10.05
N PRO A 130 2.60 18.07 11.07
CA PRO A 130 3.76 17.28 11.47
C PRO A 130 4.47 16.56 10.31
N ARG A 131 5.77 16.82 10.10
CA ARG A 131 6.60 16.07 9.11
C ARG A 131 6.53 14.55 9.27
N VAL A 132 6.28 14.06 10.47
CA VAL A 132 6.10 12.62 10.70
C VAL A 132 4.86 12.04 10.04
N LEU A 133 3.79 12.84 9.92
CA LEU A 133 2.58 12.39 9.26
C LEU A 133 2.86 12.29 7.77
N GLU A 134 3.64 13.22 7.20
CA GLU A 134 4.05 13.16 5.79
C GLU A 134 4.77 11.83 5.45
N ARG A 135 5.55 11.30 6.40
CA ARG A 135 6.27 10.02 6.24
C ARG A 135 5.39 8.77 6.20
N ALA A 136 4.14 8.84 6.66
CA ALA A 136 3.29 7.65 6.85
C ALA A 136 1.84 7.80 6.36
N PHE A 137 1.25 8.98 6.37
CA PHE A 137 -0.14 9.21 6.01
C PHE A 137 -0.42 8.97 4.52
N CYS A 138 -1.42 8.15 4.23
CA CYS A 138 -1.96 7.90 2.90
C CYS A 138 -3.47 8.05 2.98
N THR A 139 -4.13 8.61 1.96
CA THR A 139 -5.59 8.81 1.98
C THR A 139 -6.38 7.52 1.76
N LYS A 140 -5.77 6.50 1.16
CA LYS A 140 -6.46 5.30 0.70
C LYS A 140 -7.24 4.54 1.79
N PRO A 141 -6.74 4.34 3.02
CA PRO A 141 -7.50 3.64 4.05
C PRO A 141 -8.85 4.26 4.41
N TRP A 142 -9.10 5.51 4.04
CA TRP A 142 -10.34 6.24 4.34
C TRP A 142 -11.31 6.33 3.17
N TRP A 143 -10.80 6.58 1.96
CA TRP A 143 -11.64 6.90 0.79
C TRP A 143 -11.42 5.98 -0.42
N HIS A 144 -10.50 5.03 -0.33
CA HIS A 144 -10.30 4.00 -1.35
C HIS A 144 -10.85 2.66 -0.88
N LEU A 145 -11.60 1.99 -1.75
CA LEU A 145 -12.08 0.64 -1.54
C LEU A 145 -11.44 -0.31 -2.55
N HIS A 146 -10.46 -1.07 -2.10
CA HIS A 146 -9.91 -2.18 -2.86
C HIS A 146 -10.55 -3.50 -2.42
N ILE A 147 -11.08 -4.27 -3.36
CA ILE A 147 -11.66 -5.60 -3.11
C ILE A 147 -11.06 -6.62 -4.10
N GLU A 148 -10.49 -7.69 -3.54
CA GLU A 148 -9.99 -8.84 -4.29
C GLU A 148 -11.11 -9.81 -4.71
N ALA A 149 -10.81 -10.74 -5.61
CA ALA A 149 -11.81 -11.68 -6.15
C ALA A 149 -12.41 -12.66 -5.13
N ASP A 150 -11.79 -12.85 -3.96
CA ASP A 150 -12.38 -13.59 -2.83
C ASP A 150 -13.18 -12.68 -1.89
N GLY A 151 -13.21 -11.37 -2.13
CA GLY A 151 -13.98 -10.39 -1.35
C GLY A 151 -13.20 -9.76 -0.22
N VAL A 152 -11.94 -10.16 -0.02
CA VAL A 152 -11.05 -9.53 0.96
C VAL A 152 -10.79 -8.08 0.55
N ALA A 153 -10.99 -7.15 1.49
CA ALA A 153 -10.61 -5.76 1.29
C ALA A 153 -9.30 -5.40 1.99
N MET A 154 -8.53 -4.56 1.32
CA MET A 154 -7.22 -4.07 1.78
C MET A 154 -7.14 -2.55 1.63
N PRO A 155 -6.15 -1.90 2.28
CA PRO A 155 -5.92 -0.47 2.08
C PRO A 155 -5.71 -0.06 0.62
N CYS A 156 -5.10 -0.93 -0.19
CA CYS A 156 -4.97 -0.81 -1.65
C CYS A 156 -4.39 -2.10 -2.25
N CYS A 157 -4.28 -2.17 -3.58
CA CYS A 157 -3.71 -3.30 -4.31
C CYS A 157 -2.22 -3.64 -4.01
N ASN A 158 -1.45 -2.71 -3.44
CA ASN A 158 -0.05 -2.95 -3.06
C ASN A 158 0.10 -3.40 -1.60
N ALA A 159 -0.99 -3.43 -0.83
CA ALA A 159 -0.94 -3.85 0.55
C ALA A 159 -0.85 -5.38 0.63
N TYR A 160 -0.17 -5.87 1.67
CA TYR A 160 -0.19 -7.30 1.98
C TYR A 160 -1.54 -7.71 2.58
N VAL A 161 -1.94 -8.97 2.36
CA VAL A 161 -3.13 -9.54 3.01
C VAL A 161 -2.72 -10.14 4.36
N GLU A 162 -3.44 -9.79 5.42
CA GLU A 162 -3.31 -10.47 6.71
C GLU A 162 -4.18 -11.73 6.78
N ALA A 163 -3.69 -12.74 7.51
CA ALA A 163 -4.47 -13.94 7.76
C ALA A 163 -5.79 -13.58 8.47
N LYS A 164 -6.88 -14.28 8.10
CA LYS A 164 -8.23 -14.07 8.66
C LYS A 164 -8.81 -12.67 8.41
N THR A 165 -8.39 -11.99 7.34
CA THR A 165 -9.07 -10.76 6.90
C THR A 165 -10.50 -11.12 6.44
N PRO A 166 -11.54 -10.44 6.94
CA PRO A 166 -12.92 -10.72 6.56
C PRO A 166 -13.15 -10.44 5.07
N SER A 167 -14.03 -11.25 4.47
CA SER A 167 -14.42 -11.14 3.07
C SER A 167 -15.83 -10.59 2.92
N LEU A 168 -16.06 -9.76 1.91
CA LEU A 168 -17.38 -9.31 1.48
C LEU A 168 -18.28 -10.46 0.97
N ALA A 169 -17.72 -11.63 0.67
CA ALA A 169 -18.49 -12.82 0.37
C ALA A 169 -19.40 -13.21 1.56
N ASP A 170 -18.86 -13.14 2.78
CA ASP A 170 -19.53 -13.61 4.00
C ASP A 170 -19.99 -12.46 4.92
N HIS A 171 -19.38 -11.28 4.80
CA HIS A 171 -19.58 -10.16 5.72
C HIS A 171 -20.13 -8.91 5.00
N PRO A 172 -20.84 -8.01 5.71
CA PRO A 172 -21.27 -6.73 5.16
C PRO A 172 -20.10 -5.74 5.04
N LEU A 173 -20.24 -4.74 4.15
CA LEU A 173 -19.14 -3.80 3.86
C LEU A 173 -18.58 -3.09 5.11
N PRO A 174 -19.36 -2.60 6.10
CA PRO A 174 -18.78 -1.92 7.26
C PRO A 174 -17.85 -2.81 8.10
N GLU A 175 -18.07 -4.12 8.13
CA GLU A 175 -17.20 -5.05 8.84
C GLU A 175 -15.88 -5.22 8.09
N VAL A 176 -15.97 -5.44 6.77
CA VAL A 176 -14.80 -5.60 5.89
C VAL A 176 -13.96 -4.31 5.84
N TYR A 177 -14.60 -3.16 5.69
CA TYR A 177 -13.98 -1.83 5.67
C TYR A 177 -13.35 -1.44 7.01
N ASN A 178 -13.82 -2.05 8.11
CA ASN A 178 -13.28 -1.89 9.45
C ASN A 178 -12.68 -3.20 9.97
N SER A 179 -11.98 -3.95 9.12
CA SER A 179 -11.17 -5.08 9.56
C SER A 179 -10.13 -4.63 10.60
N GLN A 180 -9.62 -5.57 11.41
CA GLN A 180 -8.58 -5.28 12.40
C GLN A 180 -7.35 -4.60 11.75
N ALA A 181 -6.94 -5.11 10.59
CA ALA A 181 -5.89 -4.55 9.75
C ALA A 181 -6.19 -3.09 9.37
N MET A 182 -7.37 -2.80 8.81
CA MET A 182 -7.73 -1.44 8.36
C MET A 182 -7.75 -0.43 9.52
N ARG A 183 -8.30 -0.83 10.68
CA ARG A 183 -8.30 0.02 11.89
C ARG A 183 -6.89 0.36 12.34
N ARG A 184 -6.02 -0.66 12.40
CA ARG A 184 -4.62 -0.48 12.79
C ARG A 184 -3.85 0.40 11.80
N VAL A 185 -4.05 0.21 10.49
CA VAL A 185 -3.43 1.04 9.46
C VAL A 185 -3.82 2.50 9.62
N ARG A 186 -5.11 2.79 9.81
CA ARG A 186 -5.60 4.17 10.04
C ARG A 186 -4.97 4.79 11.28
N LEU A 187 -4.97 4.08 12.41
CA LEU A 187 -4.36 4.57 13.65
C LEU A 187 -2.85 4.79 13.50
N SER A 188 -2.14 3.88 12.84
CA SER A 188 -0.69 4.00 12.60
C SER A 188 -0.40 5.25 11.78
N MET A 189 -1.12 5.44 10.67
CA MET A 189 -0.96 6.61 9.80
C MET A 189 -1.30 7.93 10.51
N LEU A 190 -2.34 7.96 11.34
CA LEU A 190 -2.71 9.15 12.14
C LEU A 190 -1.70 9.47 13.26
N ARG A 191 -0.86 8.50 13.63
CA ARG A 191 0.25 8.65 14.59
C ARG A 191 1.60 8.86 13.91
N GLY A 192 1.65 8.87 12.58
CA GLY A 192 2.90 9.00 11.81
C GLY A 192 3.75 7.72 11.78
N VAL A 193 3.15 6.57 12.06
CA VAL A 193 3.80 5.25 12.08
C VAL A 193 3.56 4.52 10.77
N ARG A 194 4.64 4.01 10.17
CA ARG A 194 4.60 3.20 8.95
C ARG A 194 4.11 1.78 9.27
N ASP A 195 2.88 1.45 8.87
CA ASP A 195 2.30 0.12 9.10
C ASP A 195 2.96 -0.94 8.21
N PRO A 196 3.29 -2.15 8.72
CA PRO A 196 3.89 -3.22 7.94
C PRO A 196 3.09 -3.67 6.70
N LEU A 197 1.76 -3.50 6.68
CA LEU A 197 0.95 -3.81 5.50
C LEU A 197 1.30 -2.97 4.28
N CYS A 198 1.88 -1.80 4.49
CA CYS A 198 2.27 -0.86 3.43
C CYS A 198 3.76 -0.93 3.09
N ARG A 199 4.47 -2.00 3.49
CA ARG A 199 5.93 -2.17 3.31
C ARG A 199 6.42 -1.91 1.89
N ASP A 200 5.72 -2.36 0.85
CA ASP A 200 6.13 -2.11 -0.55
C ASP A 200 6.28 -0.61 -0.84
N CYS A 201 5.39 0.23 -0.28
CA CYS A 201 5.50 1.67 -0.43
C CYS A 201 6.68 2.24 0.37
N TRP A 202 6.90 1.77 1.60
CA TRP A 202 8.02 2.21 2.43
C TRP A 202 9.36 1.87 1.79
N ASP A 203 9.54 0.63 1.33
CA ASP A 203 10.77 0.16 0.72
C ASP A 203 11.08 0.94 -0.58
N ARG A 204 10.05 1.32 -1.35
CA ARG A 204 10.20 2.19 -2.53
C ARG A 204 10.61 3.61 -2.16
N GLU A 205 9.89 4.23 -1.21
CA GLU A 205 10.16 5.60 -0.77
C GLU A 205 11.55 5.74 -0.13
N ASP A 206 11.99 4.74 0.63
CA ASP A 206 13.31 4.73 1.26
C ASP A 206 14.45 4.58 0.23
N ARG A 207 14.14 4.08 -0.97
CA ARG A 207 15.04 4.07 -2.15
C ARG A 207 14.92 5.34 -3.00
N GLY A 208 14.07 6.29 -2.62
CA GLY A 208 13.79 7.51 -3.40
C GLY A 208 12.89 7.27 -4.61
N GLU A 209 12.20 6.13 -4.69
CA GLU A 209 11.23 5.82 -5.74
C GLU A 209 9.83 6.35 -5.39
N CYS A 210 9.00 6.61 -6.41
CA CYS A 210 7.59 6.88 -6.20
C CYS A 210 6.85 5.62 -5.71
N SER A 211 5.94 5.80 -4.75
CA SER A 211 5.05 4.74 -4.27
C SER A 211 3.62 4.91 -4.79
N ALA A 212 2.74 3.98 -4.41
CA ALA A 212 1.30 4.09 -4.70
C ALA A 212 0.55 5.02 -3.73
N ARG A 213 1.24 5.65 -2.76
CA ARG A 213 0.62 6.64 -1.86
C ARG A 213 0.36 7.94 -2.62
N SER A 214 -0.77 8.58 -2.31
CA SER A 214 -1.12 9.88 -2.86
C SER A 214 -0.08 10.92 -2.43
N THR A 215 0.62 11.53 -3.37
CA THR A 215 1.43 12.71 -3.10
C THR A 215 0.49 13.92 -3.11
N LEU A 216 0.37 14.61 -1.98
CA LEU A 216 -0.50 15.78 -1.82
C LEU A 216 0.35 17.01 -1.55
N GLU A 217 -0.03 18.13 -2.15
CA GLU A 217 0.49 19.44 -1.75
C GLU A 217 0.16 19.72 -0.26
N PRO A 218 1.01 20.47 0.47
CA PRO A 218 0.89 20.61 1.93
C PRO A 218 -0.50 21.02 2.44
N ALA A 219 -1.17 21.96 1.76
CA ALA A 219 -2.52 22.40 2.14
C ALA A 219 -3.55 21.27 2.01
N ARG A 220 -3.52 20.52 0.90
CA ARG A 220 -4.40 19.37 0.66
C ARG A 220 -4.09 18.20 1.59
N PHE A 221 -2.82 18.04 1.95
CA PHE A 221 -2.42 17.07 2.95
C PHE A 221 -3.04 17.39 4.32
N ALA A 222 -2.95 18.65 4.77
CA ALA A 222 -3.55 19.09 6.03
C ALA A 222 -5.07 18.84 6.06
N GLU A 223 -5.77 19.24 5.01
CA GLU A 223 -7.20 18.99 4.84
C GLU A 223 -7.54 17.49 4.92
N ALA A 224 -6.76 16.64 4.23
CA ALA A 224 -6.96 15.20 4.25
C ALA A 224 -6.73 14.59 5.64
N VAL A 225 -5.72 15.04 6.39
CA VAL A 225 -5.50 14.57 7.77
C VAL A 225 -6.66 14.99 8.68
N THR A 226 -7.11 16.25 8.59
CA THR A 226 -8.26 16.74 9.36
C THR A 226 -9.52 15.92 9.07
N ALA A 227 -9.81 15.72 7.78
CA ALA A 227 -10.95 14.93 7.33
C ALA A 227 -10.87 13.49 7.86
N ALA A 228 -9.71 12.84 7.74
CA ALA A 228 -9.46 11.50 8.25
C ALA A 228 -9.70 11.42 9.76
N ARG A 229 -9.17 12.35 10.56
CA ARG A 229 -9.37 12.39 12.02
C ARG A 229 -10.85 12.53 12.38
N SER A 230 -11.58 13.43 11.72
CA SER A 230 -12.99 13.72 12.02
C SER A 230 -13.97 12.54 11.79
N ILE A 231 -13.57 11.54 11.01
CA ILE A 231 -14.40 10.37 10.69
C ILE A 231 -13.87 9.07 11.32
N THR A 232 -12.73 9.11 12.02
CA THR A 232 -12.09 7.93 12.63
C THR A 232 -12.39 7.88 14.13
N THR A 233 -12.88 6.75 14.63
CA THR A 233 -13.07 6.53 16.07
C THR A 233 -11.74 6.30 16.79
N ALA A 234 -11.75 6.30 18.13
CA ALA A 234 -10.55 6.02 18.94
C ALA A 234 -9.93 4.64 18.62
N GLU A 235 -10.75 3.68 18.19
CA GLU A 235 -10.35 2.32 17.82
C GLU A 235 -9.96 2.20 16.33
N GLY A 236 -9.93 3.31 15.58
CA GLY A 236 -9.56 3.32 14.16
C GLY A 236 -10.69 2.93 13.20
N ALA A 237 -11.92 2.78 13.69
CA ALA A 237 -13.06 2.44 12.84
C ALA A 237 -13.64 3.69 12.17
N ILE A 238 -14.35 3.50 11.06
CA ILE A 238 -15.19 4.51 10.42
C ILE A 238 -16.65 4.10 10.63
N PRO A 239 -17.50 4.93 11.26
CA PRO A 239 -18.93 4.66 11.41
C PRO A 239 -19.58 4.37 10.06
N ALA A 240 -20.53 3.42 10.01
CA ALA A 240 -21.08 2.92 8.75
C ALA A 240 -21.69 4.04 7.88
N GLU A 241 -22.37 4.99 8.50
CA GLU A 241 -22.97 6.16 7.86
C GLU A 241 -21.94 7.17 7.29
N LYS A 242 -20.67 7.07 7.71
CA LYS A 242 -19.55 7.87 7.21
C LYS A 242 -18.70 7.13 6.18
N ILE A 243 -18.95 5.85 5.92
CA ILE A 243 -18.25 5.09 4.89
C ILE A 243 -18.70 5.60 3.52
N ALA A 244 -17.79 6.28 2.83
CA ALA A 244 -18.07 6.93 1.57
C ALA A 244 -16.79 6.91 0.69
N PRO A 245 -16.42 5.74 0.12
CA PRO A 245 -15.28 5.67 -0.79
C PRO A 245 -15.55 6.50 -2.04
N ASP A 246 -14.57 7.27 -2.50
CA ASP A 246 -14.64 8.03 -3.74
C ASP A 246 -13.87 7.35 -4.89
N ASP A 247 -13.00 6.40 -4.55
CA ASP A 247 -12.21 5.60 -5.46
C ASP A 247 -12.40 4.10 -5.16
N ILE A 248 -12.75 3.32 -6.19
CA ILE A 248 -12.98 1.88 -6.07
C ILE A 248 -12.03 1.14 -6.99
N ASP A 249 -11.29 0.17 -6.44
CA ASP A 249 -10.51 -0.82 -7.18
C ASP A 249 -11.10 -2.21 -6.93
N ILE A 250 -11.82 -2.75 -7.91
CA ILE A 250 -12.66 -3.94 -7.69
C ILE A 250 -12.31 -5.05 -8.67
N ARG A 251 -12.05 -6.25 -8.11
CA ARG A 251 -11.84 -7.50 -8.84
C ARG A 251 -13.01 -8.42 -8.54
N TRP A 252 -14.07 -8.38 -9.34
CA TRP A 252 -15.28 -9.21 -9.12
C TRP A 252 -14.97 -10.71 -9.08
N SER A 253 -14.03 -11.14 -9.93
CA SER A 253 -13.64 -12.54 -10.05
C SER A 253 -12.25 -12.66 -10.66
N ASN A 254 -11.62 -13.84 -10.50
CA ASN A 254 -10.45 -14.23 -11.28
C ASN A 254 -10.82 -14.78 -12.68
N LEU A 255 -12.11 -14.81 -13.07
CA LEU A 255 -12.56 -15.31 -14.38
C LEU A 255 -11.80 -14.62 -15.52
N CYS A 256 -10.99 -15.38 -16.25
CA CYS A 256 -10.21 -14.88 -17.38
C CYS A 256 -10.12 -15.95 -18.46
N ASN A 257 -10.05 -15.51 -19.71
CA ASN A 257 -9.82 -16.37 -20.86
C ASN A 257 -8.34 -16.54 -21.24
N PHE A 258 -7.42 -15.86 -20.57
CA PHE A 258 -5.98 -15.93 -20.86
C PHE A 258 -5.23 -16.62 -19.73
N LYS A 259 -4.22 -17.41 -20.09
CA LYS A 259 -3.27 -18.07 -19.17
C LYS A 259 -1.86 -17.50 -19.40
N CYS A 260 -1.66 -16.25 -18.99
CA CYS A 260 -0.39 -15.54 -19.20
C CYS A 260 0.71 -16.13 -18.32
N ARG A 261 1.92 -16.36 -18.88
CA ARG A 261 3.06 -17.04 -18.22
C ARG A 261 3.58 -16.33 -16.97
N MET A 262 3.34 -15.04 -16.89
CA MET A 262 3.74 -14.20 -15.76
C MET A 262 2.62 -14.05 -14.70
N CYS A 263 1.43 -14.59 -14.98
CA CYS A 263 0.25 -14.56 -14.12
C CYS A 263 0.15 -15.86 -13.30
N TRP A 264 -0.91 -15.99 -12.50
CA TRP A 264 -1.15 -17.15 -11.64
C TRP A 264 -2.65 -17.35 -11.40
N HIS A 265 -3.03 -18.50 -10.82
CA HIS A 265 -4.44 -18.90 -10.69
C HIS A 265 -5.33 -17.87 -9.97
N ARG A 266 -4.80 -17.18 -8.94
CA ARG A 266 -5.55 -16.13 -8.24
C ARG A 266 -6.01 -14.98 -9.15
N SER A 267 -5.31 -14.72 -10.24
CA SER A 267 -5.61 -13.63 -11.17
C SER A 267 -6.17 -14.12 -12.51
N SER A 268 -6.15 -15.42 -12.79
CA SER A 268 -6.78 -15.99 -13.97
C SER A 268 -7.24 -17.42 -13.70
N SER A 269 -8.55 -17.65 -13.82
CA SER A 269 -9.17 -18.97 -13.71
C SER A 269 -8.64 -19.98 -14.73
N ALA A 270 -8.10 -19.53 -15.87
CA ALA A 270 -7.54 -20.41 -16.89
C ALA A 270 -6.27 -21.15 -16.41
N TRP A 271 -5.63 -20.68 -15.33
CA TRP A 271 -4.45 -21.31 -14.74
C TRP A 271 -4.76 -22.50 -13.82
N PHE A 272 -6.01 -22.74 -13.43
CA PHE A 272 -6.36 -23.72 -12.39
C PHE A 272 -5.74 -25.11 -12.62
N ASP A 273 -6.00 -25.72 -13.78
CA ASP A 273 -5.52 -27.08 -14.07
C ASP A 273 -3.99 -27.19 -14.10
N ASP A 274 -3.31 -26.15 -14.60
CA ASP A 274 -1.84 -26.12 -14.61
C ASP A 274 -1.31 -25.93 -13.18
N ALA A 275 -1.96 -25.10 -12.37
CA ALA A 275 -1.56 -24.86 -10.98
C ALA A 275 -1.73 -26.11 -10.11
N GLU A 276 -2.81 -26.89 -10.30
CA GLU A 276 -3.00 -28.20 -9.65
C GLU A 276 -1.88 -29.17 -10.05
N LYS A 277 -1.59 -29.30 -11.36
CA LYS A 277 -0.52 -30.20 -11.84
C LYS A 277 0.86 -29.81 -11.34
N ILE A 278 1.20 -28.52 -11.39
CA ILE A 278 2.50 -28.03 -10.88
C ILE A 278 2.60 -28.29 -9.38
N ALA A 279 1.51 -28.10 -8.62
CA ALA A 279 1.48 -28.42 -7.21
C ALA A 279 1.69 -29.92 -6.95
N GLU A 280 0.99 -30.80 -7.69
CA GLU A 280 1.16 -32.25 -7.60
C GLU A 280 2.60 -32.68 -7.89
N GLU A 281 3.24 -32.11 -8.92
CA GLU A 281 4.63 -32.39 -9.27
C GLU A 281 5.61 -31.94 -8.17
N ILE A 282 5.45 -30.73 -7.64
CA ILE A 282 6.29 -30.23 -6.53
C ILE A 282 6.11 -31.12 -5.29
N ASP A 283 4.87 -31.46 -4.96
CA ASP A 283 4.54 -32.30 -3.82
C ASP A 283 5.16 -33.70 -3.95
N ALA A 284 5.10 -34.29 -5.15
CA ALA A 284 5.71 -35.58 -5.45
C ALA A 284 7.25 -35.57 -5.31
N THR A 285 7.90 -34.43 -5.56
CA THR A 285 9.36 -34.29 -5.40
C THR A 285 9.80 -34.04 -3.95
N SER A 286 8.88 -33.74 -3.04
CA SER A 286 9.17 -33.37 -1.65
C SER A 286 9.45 -34.57 -0.73
N GLY A 287 9.39 -35.80 -1.26
CA GLY A 287 9.76 -37.04 -0.56
C GLY A 287 8.63 -38.09 -0.53
N PRO A 288 8.89 -39.29 0.02
CA PRO A 288 7.96 -40.41 -0.02
C PRO A 288 6.86 -40.36 1.06
N ALA A 289 6.94 -39.43 2.01
CA ALA A 289 5.94 -39.29 3.07
C ALA A 289 4.75 -38.44 2.57
N PRO A 290 3.50 -38.75 2.95
CA PRO A 290 2.36 -37.89 2.67
C PRO A 290 2.63 -36.49 3.24
N LEU A 291 2.59 -35.46 2.39
CA LEU A 291 2.70 -34.08 2.84
C LEU A 291 1.48 -33.72 3.69
N ARG A 292 1.71 -32.92 4.73
CA ARG A 292 0.60 -32.28 5.43
C ARG A 292 0.00 -31.20 4.53
N PRO A 293 -1.30 -30.91 4.60
CA PRO A 293 -1.93 -29.88 3.76
C PRO A 293 -1.25 -28.50 3.86
N GLU A 294 -0.71 -28.16 5.03
CA GLU A 294 0.04 -26.92 5.24
C GLU A 294 1.37 -26.83 4.48
N ASP A 295 1.95 -27.98 4.15
CA ASP A 295 3.25 -28.12 3.48
C ASP A 295 3.09 -28.31 1.96
N SER A 296 1.87 -28.60 1.48
CA SER A 296 1.58 -28.80 0.06
C SER A 296 1.74 -27.51 -0.75
N ALA A 297 2.40 -27.61 -1.90
CA ALA A 297 2.53 -26.55 -2.89
C ALA A 297 1.18 -26.04 -3.41
N ARG A 298 0.14 -26.90 -3.35
CA ARG A 298 -1.23 -26.55 -3.75
C ARG A 298 -1.74 -25.32 -2.99
N ARG A 299 -1.39 -25.19 -1.70
CA ARG A 299 -1.75 -24.05 -0.86
C ARG A 299 -1.30 -22.69 -1.43
N TYR A 300 -0.18 -22.68 -2.16
CA TYR A 300 0.44 -21.46 -2.69
C TYR A 300 0.09 -21.21 -4.16
N LEU A 301 -0.15 -22.28 -4.91
CA LEU A 301 -0.39 -22.21 -6.36
C LEU A 301 -1.88 -22.18 -6.72
N VAL A 302 -2.73 -22.85 -5.94
CA VAL A 302 -4.16 -22.97 -6.21
C VAL A 302 -4.95 -22.18 -5.18
N TRP A 303 -5.59 -21.12 -5.65
CA TRP A 303 -6.52 -20.34 -4.85
C TRP A 303 -7.95 -20.88 -4.89
N GLY A 304 -8.45 -21.36 -3.76
CA GLY A 304 -9.80 -21.91 -3.63
C GLY A 304 -9.94 -23.38 -4.07
N GLU A 305 -11.17 -23.87 -4.05
CA GLU A 305 -11.51 -25.26 -4.42
C GLU A 305 -11.99 -25.40 -5.87
N ARG A 306 -12.19 -24.28 -6.57
CA ARG A 306 -12.73 -24.23 -7.93
C ARG A 306 -11.89 -23.28 -8.80
N PRO A 307 -11.92 -23.44 -10.14
CA PRO A 307 -11.19 -22.54 -11.05
C PRO A 307 -11.60 -21.08 -10.93
N VAL A 308 -12.88 -20.82 -10.68
CA VAL A 308 -13.43 -19.47 -10.58
C VAL A 308 -13.69 -19.15 -9.12
N VAL A 309 -13.02 -18.09 -8.64
CA VAL A 309 -13.26 -17.45 -7.36
C VAL A 309 -13.97 -16.12 -7.64
N SER A 310 -15.07 -15.89 -6.92
CA SER A 310 -15.87 -14.66 -6.98
C SER A 310 -16.49 -14.44 -5.61
N PHE A 311 -16.41 -13.20 -5.10
CA PHE A 311 -17.07 -12.82 -3.86
C PHE A 311 -18.57 -12.57 -4.03
N ASN A 312 -19.06 -12.61 -5.28
CA ASN A 312 -20.47 -12.53 -5.60
C ASN A 312 -21.10 -13.92 -5.80
N SER A 313 -20.55 -14.96 -5.18
CA SER A 313 -21.07 -16.34 -5.32
C SER A 313 -22.53 -16.49 -4.84
N ASP A 314 -22.99 -15.62 -3.95
CA ASP A 314 -24.38 -15.57 -3.47
C ASP A 314 -25.28 -14.59 -4.24
N GLY A 315 -24.73 -13.87 -5.23
CA GLY A 315 -25.44 -12.89 -6.05
C GLY A 315 -25.81 -11.58 -5.34
N ARG A 316 -25.35 -11.35 -4.10
CA ARG A 316 -25.77 -10.20 -3.27
C ARG A 316 -24.65 -9.18 -3.04
N ALA A 317 -23.50 -9.33 -3.68
CA ALA A 317 -22.38 -8.45 -3.40
C ALA A 317 -22.64 -7.00 -3.84
N LEU A 318 -23.40 -6.79 -4.92
CA LEU A 318 -23.83 -5.44 -5.29
C LEU A 318 -24.77 -4.82 -4.24
N ASP A 319 -25.67 -5.59 -3.63
CA ASP A 319 -26.54 -5.11 -2.55
C ASP A 319 -25.73 -4.70 -1.31
N LYS A 320 -24.64 -5.41 -1.01
CA LYS A 320 -23.72 -5.07 0.08
C LYS A 320 -22.94 -3.77 -0.20
N LEU A 321 -22.66 -3.47 -1.46
CA LEU A 321 -21.90 -2.29 -1.88
C LEU A 321 -22.77 -1.05 -2.11
N ALA A 322 -23.93 -1.21 -2.73
CA ALA A 322 -24.82 -0.15 -3.20
C ALA A 322 -25.06 1.00 -2.21
N PRO A 323 -25.27 0.76 -0.90
CA PRO A 323 -25.49 1.84 0.07
C PRO A 323 -24.34 2.85 0.16
N TYR A 324 -23.12 2.44 -0.21
CA TYR A 324 -21.88 3.20 0.00
C TYR A 324 -21.31 3.81 -1.29
N LEU A 325 -21.97 3.61 -2.44
CA LEU A 325 -21.46 4.07 -3.75
C LEU A 325 -21.77 5.55 -4.06
N LYS A 326 -22.44 6.27 -3.15
CA LYS A 326 -22.93 7.64 -3.37
C LYS A 326 -21.84 8.70 -3.53
N SER A 327 -20.61 8.42 -3.11
CA SER A 327 -19.46 9.33 -3.24
C SER A 327 -18.52 8.97 -4.39
N VAL A 328 -18.70 7.80 -5.01
CA VAL A 328 -17.78 7.26 -6.03
C VAL A 328 -17.61 8.23 -7.19
N ARG A 329 -16.36 8.53 -7.51
CA ARG A 329 -15.89 9.35 -8.63
C ARG A 329 -14.95 8.59 -9.55
N HIS A 330 -14.26 7.57 -9.02
CA HIS A 330 -13.29 6.79 -9.75
C HIS A 330 -13.56 5.31 -9.56
N VAL A 331 -13.55 4.57 -10.67
CA VAL A 331 -13.68 3.12 -10.67
C VAL A 331 -12.56 2.55 -11.51
N TYR A 332 -11.65 1.83 -10.87
CA TYR A 332 -10.65 1.00 -11.50
C TYR A 332 -11.13 -0.44 -11.58
N SER A 333 -11.32 -0.93 -12.80
CA SER A 333 -11.78 -2.28 -13.11
C SER A 333 -10.62 -3.13 -13.62
N VAL A 334 -10.26 -4.14 -12.82
CA VAL A 334 -9.18 -5.09 -13.08
C VAL A 334 -9.57 -6.45 -12.47
N GLY A 335 -8.79 -7.51 -12.69
CA GLY A 335 -9.05 -8.84 -12.14
C GLY A 335 -8.60 -9.91 -13.12
N GLY A 336 -9.47 -10.90 -13.35
CA GLY A 336 -9.35 -11.77 -14.52
C GLY A 336 -9.50 -10.97 -15.83
N GLU A 337 -10.68 -10.99 -16.44
CA GLU A 337 -11.03 -10.10 -17.55
C GLU A 337 -12.37 -9.41 -17.26
N PRO A 338 -12.39 -8.13 -16.84
CA PRO A 338 -13.62 -7.43 -16.49
C PRO A 338 -14.68 -7.44 -17.59
N LEU A 339 -14.26 -7.41 -18.86
CA LEU A 339 -15.17 -7.40 -20.01
C LEU A 339 -15.82 -8.77 -20.30
N MET A 340 -15.64 -9.75 -19.40
CA MET A 340 -16.26 -11.07 -19.43
C MET A 340 -17.19 -11.37 -18.25
N MET A 341 -17.34 -10.43 -17.30
CA MET A 341 -18.02 -10.67 -16.03
C MET A 341 -19.42 -10.04 -16.04
N ASP A 342 -20.42 -10.73 -15.51
CA ASP A 342 -21.78 -10.18 -15.43
C ASP A 342 -21.85 -9.05 -14.41
N GLU A 343 -21.23 -9.28 -13.27
CA GLU A 343 -21.18 -8.41 -12.10
C GLU A 343 -20.58 -7.05 -12.46
N HIS A 344 -19.57 -7.05 -13.34
CA HIS A 344 -18.97 -5.82 -13.82
C HIS A 344 -19.99 -4.96 -14.59
N PHE A 345 -20.75 -5.55 -15.51
CA PHE A 345 -21.75 -4.81 -16.27
C PHE A 345 -22.93 -4.38 -15.38
N GLU A 346 -23.40 -5.24 -14.47
CA GLU A 346 -24.45 -4.89 -13.51
C GLU A 346 -24.04 -3.72 -12.61
N PHE A 347 -22.78 -3.70 -12.17
CA PHE A 347 -22.22 -2.60 -11.40
C PHE A 347 -22.18 -1.29 -12.20
N LEU A 348 -21.76 -1.31 -13.47
CA LEU A 348 -21.80 -0.12 -14.32
C LEU A 348 -23.23 0.39 -14.54
N GLU A 349 -24.20 -0.51 -14.70
CA GLU A 349 -25.62 -0.14 -14.81
C GLU A 349 -26.14 0.51 -13.52
N HIS A 350 -25.75 -0.03 -12.36
CA HIS A 350 -26.07 0.58 -11.06
C HIS A 350 -25.51 2.00 -10.94
N LEU A 351 -24.30 2.24 -11.46
CA LEU A 351 -23.66 3.56 -11.46
C LEU A 351 -24.19 4.50 -12.55
N ARG A 352 -24.93 3.99 -13.55
CA ARG A 352 -25.40 4.75 -14.72
C ARG A 352 -26.10 6.07 -14.37
N PRO A 353 -26.98 6.17 -13.35
CA PRO A 353 -27.63 7.43 -12.99
C PRO A 353 -26.68 8.57 -12.64
N ARG A 354 -25.42 8.26 -12.28
CA ARG A 354 -24.37 9.22 -11.93
C ARG A 354 -23.14 9.10 -12.84
N ALA A 355 -23.27 8.45 -13.99
CA ALA A 355 -22.13 8.16 -14.87
C ALA A 355 -21.34 9.43 -15.26
N SER A 356 -22.01 10.56 -15.50
CA SER A 356 -21.39 11.85 -15.85
C SER A 356 -20.46 12.44 -14.77
N GLU A 357 -20.50 11.87 -13.56
CA GLU A 357 -19.66 12.23 -12.42
C GLU A 357 -18.48 11.27 -12.20
N ILE A 358 -18.43 10.16 -12.95
CA ILE A 358 -17.56 9.01 -12.69
C ILE A 358 -16.57 8.80 -13.84
N THR A 359 -15.30 8.68 -13.48
CA THR A 359 -14.22 8.25 -14.36
C THR A 359 -13.99 6.76 -14.20
N LEU A 360 -14.00 6.04 -15.32
CA LEU A 360 -13.65 4.63 -15.38
C LEU A 360 -12.19 4.46 -15.83
N ALA A 361 -11.47 3.58 -15.17
CA ALA A 361 -10.14 3.11 -15.56
C ALA A 361 -10.17 1.58 -15.68
N TYR A 362 -9.51 1.04 -16.70
CA TYR A 362 -9.52 -0.38 -16.99
C TYR A 362 -8.13 -0.92 -17.22
N ASP A 363 -7.89 -2.15 -16.76
CA ASP A 363 -6.90 -3.04 -17.36
C ASP A 363 -7.64 -4.22 -17.99
N THR A 364 -7.49 -4.34 -19.32
CA THR A 364 -8.14 -5.39 -20.11
C THR A 364 -7.14 -6.04 -21.06
N ASN A 365 -7.31 -7.33 -21.31
CA ASN A 365 -6.58 -8.07 -22.32
C ASN A 365 -7.09 -7.80 -23.74
N LEU A 366 -8.18 -7.04 -23.88
CA LEU A 366 -8.79 -6.58 -25.13
C LEU A 366 -9.26 -7.72 -26.06
N SER A 367 -9.46 -8.93 -25.54
CA SER A 367 -9.97 -10.04 -26.34
C SER A 367 -11.46 -9.92 -26.68
N LYS A 368 -12.22 -9.17 -25.88
CA LYS A 368 -13.67 -8.94 -26.06
C LYS A 368 -14.02 -7.47 -25.84
N LEU A 369 -15.06 -7.03 -26.53
CA LEU A 369 -15.68 -5.70 -26.39
C LEU A 369 -17.20 -5.79 -26.18
N ALA A 370 -17.72 -7.01 -26.00
CA ALA A 370 -19.12 -7.25 -25.75
C ALA A 370 -19.29 -8.49 -24.88
N HIS A 371 -20.32 -8.47 -24.04
CA HIS A 371 -20.64 -9.56 -23.13
C HIS A 371 -22.15 -9.78 -23.08
N ARG A 372 -22.60 -11.00 -23.36
CA ARG A 372 -24.03 -11.38 -23.44
C ARG A 372 -24.88 -10.40 -24.28
N GLY A 373 -24.38 -10.04 -25.45
CA GLY A 373 -25.06 -9.12 -26.37
C GLY A 373 -24.97 -7.63 -25.98
N ARG A 374 -24.43 -7.29 -24.80
CA ARG A 374 -24.19 -5.90 -24.40
C ARG A 374 -22.87 -5.41 -24.98
N ASN A 375 -22.92 -4.34 -25.77
CA ASN A 375 -21.75 -3.67 -26.32
C ASN A 375 -21.15 -2.72 -25.28
N ILE A 376 -19.87 -2.90 -24.94
CA ILE A 376 -19.24 -2.10 -23.88
C ILE A 376 -19.22 -0.60 -24.19
N PHE A 377 -19.13 -0.20 -25.46
CA PHE A 377 -19.11 1.20 -25.86
C PHE A 377 -20.42 1.93 -25.50
N GLU A 378 -21.55 1.23 -25.54
CA GLU A 378 -22.86 1.79 -25.14
C GLU A 378 -22.94 2.00 -23.63
N ILE A 379 -22.37 1.08 -22.86
CA ILE A 379 -22.29 1.15 -21.39
C ILE A 379 -21.38 2.29 -20.96
N TRP A 380 -20.24 2.49 -21.64
CA TRP A 380 -19.26 3.54 -21.34
C TRP A 380 -19.68 4.94 -21.74
N ARG A 381 -20.52 5.10 -22.77
CA ARG A 381 -20.92 6.40 -23.33
C ARG A 381 -21.41 7.46 -22.32
N PRO A 382 -22.23 7.15 -21.29
CA PRO A 382 -22.69 8.16 -20.34
C PRO A 382 -21.63 8.56 -19.30
N PHE A 383 -20.53 7.82 -19.17
CA PHE A 383 -19.51 8.08 -18.16
C PHE A 383 -18.71 9.36 -18.44
N ALA A 384 -18.22 10.00 -17.38
CA ALA A 384 -17.50 11.26 -17.46
C ALA A 384 -16.23 11.10 -18.30
N LYS A 385 -15.48 10.02 -18.02
CA LYS A 385 -14.25 9.63 -18.73
C LYS A 385 -14.07 8.11 -18.69
N VAL A 386 -13.39 7.58 -19.71
CA VAL A 386 -12.95 6.18 -19.75
C VAL A 386 -11.48 6.13 -20.18
N HIS A 387 -10.65 5.54 -19.34
CA HIS A 387 -9.22 5.33 -19.57
C HIS A 387 -8.93 3.83 -19.67
N LEU A 388 -8.41 3.39 -20.81
CA LEU A 388 -8.10 1.97 -21.03
C LEU A 388 -6.60 1.71 -21.01
N GLY A 389 -6.16 0.85 -20.11
CA GLY A 389 -4.89 0.14 -20.16
C GLY A 389 -5.05 -1.15 -20.97
N LEU A 390 -4.53 -1.16 -22.19
CA LEU A 390 -4.61 -2.28 -23.11
C LEU A 390 -3.41 -3.18 -22.87
N SER A 391 -3.65 -4.31 -22.22
CA SER A 391 -2.58 -5.22 -21.81
C SER A 391 -2.02 -5.99 -23.01
N VAL A 392 -0.76 -5.74 -23.37
CA VAL A 392 -0.06 -6.34 -24.53
C VAL A 392 1.44 -6.39 -24.30
N ASP A 393 2.02 -7.58 -24.44
CA ASP A 393 3.41 -7.88 -24.02
C ASP A 393 4.31 -8.28 -25.19
N GLY A 394 3.89 -7.92 -26.40
CA GLY A 394 4.44 -8.38 -27.66
C GLY A 394 3.32 -8.73 -28.64
N ILE A 395 3.71 -9.04 -29.86
CA ILE A 395 2.83 -9.38 -30.98
C ILE A 395 3.39 -10.62 -31.68
N GLY A 396 2.55 -11.27 -32.47
CA GLY A 396 2.91 -12.49 -33.17
C GLY A 396 3.33 -13.60 -32.19
N PRO A 397 4.28 -14.46 -32.57
CA PRO A 397 4.68 -15.61 -31.76
C PRO A 397 5.10 -15.26 -30.33
N VAL A 398 5.79 -14.14 -30.11
CA VAL A 398 6.22 -13.74 -28.75
C VAL A 398 5.03 -13.34 -27.90
N GLY A 399 4.13 -12.50 -28.42
CA GLY A 399 2.92 -12.10 -27.68
C GLY A 399 2.02 -13.29 -27.34
N GLU A 400 1.80 -14.18 -28.31
CA GLU A 400 0.98 -15.39 -28.14
C GLU A 400 1.63 -16.43 -27.22
N TYR A 401 2.97 -16.48 -27.20
CA TYR A 401 3.70 -17.25 -26.21
C TYR A 401 3.55 -16.63 -24.83
N VAL A 402 3.84 -15.35 -24.64
CA VAL A 402 3.78 -14.73 -23.29
C VAL A 402 2.37 -14.82 -22.70
N ARG A 403 1.34 -14.62 -23.52
CA ARG A 403 -0.07 -14.62 -23.12
C ARG A 403 -0.84 -15.74 -23.81
N THR A 404 -0.85 -16.95 -23.22
CA THR A 404 -1.66 -18.05 -23.80
C THR A 404 -3.13 -17.63 -23.91
N GLY A 405 -3.70 -17.73 -25.11
CA GLY A 405 -5.05 -17.25 -25.43
C GLY A 405 -5.08 -15.91 -26.16
N PHE A 406 -4.00 -15.13 -26.10
CA PHE A 406 -3.81 -13.94 -26.93
C PHE A 406 -3.75 -14.33 -28.41
N LYS A 407 -4.35 -13.48 -29.25
CA LYS A 407 -4.34 -13.60 -30.71
C LYS A 407 -4.10 -12.23 -31.30
N THR A 408 -3.00 -12.10 -32.03
CA THR A 408 -2.50 -10.81 -32.52
C THR A 408 -3.53 -10.08 -33.37
N GLU A 409 -4.16 -10.80 -34.29
CA GLU A 409 -5.14 -10.27 -35.23
C GLU A 409 -6.40 -9.78 -34.50
N ARG A 410 -6.90 -10.57 -33.54
CA ARG A 410 -8.08 -10.21 -32.73
C ARG A 410 -7.80 -8.96 -31.89
N TRP A 411 -6.62 -8.88 -31.29
CA TRP A 411 -6.24 -7.72 -30.48
C TRP A 411 -6.15 -6.46 -31.34
N ILE A 412 -5.52 -6.54 -32.52
CA ILE A 412 -5.43 -5.42 -33.47
C ILE A 412 -6.82 -4.98 -33.96
N GLU A 413 -7.70 -5.93 -34.29
CA GLU A 413 -9.09 -5.63 -34.69
C GLU A 413 -9.83 -4.85 -33.59
N ASN A 414 -9.76 -5.33 -32.34
CA ASN A 414 -10.38 -4.64 -31.21
C ASN A 414 -9.72 -3.29 -30.92
N LEU A 415 -8.39 -3.18 -31.05
CA LEU A 415 -7.68 -1.91 -30.94
C LEU A 415 -8.18 -0.89 -31.96
N HIS A 416 -8.41 -1.30 -33.21
CA HIS A 416 -8.96 -0.38 -34.22
C HIS A 416 -10.32 0.16 -33.80
N ARG A 417 -11.19 -0.69 -33.24
CA ARG A 417 -12.49 -0.27 -32.71
C ARG A 417 -12.37 0.69 -31.53
N ILE A 418 -11.44 0.42 -30.59
CA ILE A 418 -11.12 1.34 -29.48
C ILE A 418 -10.67 2.70 -30.02
N ARG A 419 -9.77 2.69 -31.01
CA ARG A 419 -9.23 3.91 -31.61
C ARG A 419 -10.31 4.73 -32.31
N GLU A 420 -11.17 4.08 -33.10
CA GLU A 420 -12.29 4.73 -33.76
C GLU A 420 -13.27 5.37 -32.76
N GLU A 421 -13.55 4.69 -31.65
CA GLU A 421 -14.41 5.24 -30.59
C GLU A 421 -13.73 6.43 -29.90
N ALA A 422 -12.45 6.31 -29.53
CA ALA A 422 -11.69 7.40 -28.90
C ALA A 422 -11.54 8.64 -29.80
N GLN A 423 -11.50 8.47 -31.13
CA GLN A 423 -11.51 9.58 -32.09
C GLN A 423 -12.84 10.33 -32.12
N LYS A 424 -13.96 9.63 -31.89
CA LYS A 424 -15.32 10.19 -31.88
C LYS A 424 -15.73 10.71 -30.50
N ASN A 425 -15.11 10.21 -29.44
CA ASN A 425 -15.44 10.50 -28.05
C ASN A 425 -14.20 10.97 -27.29
N SER A 426 -14.05 12.29 -27.15
CA SER A 426 -12.92 12.91 -26.43
C SER A 426 -12.85 12.57 -24.93
N ARG A 427 -13.90 11.93 -24.37
CA ARG A 427 -13.91 11.42 -23.00
C ARG A 427 -13.25 10.05 -22.87
N MET A 428 -12.94 9.40 -23.99
CA MET A 428 -12.30 8.09 -24.03
C MET A 428 -10.84 8.24 -24.44
N SER A 429 -9.95 7.57 -23.71
CA SER A 429 -8.54 7.46 -24.06
C SER A 429 -8.03 6.07 -23.74
N TYR A 430 -6.91 5.72 -24.36
CA TYR A 430 -6.29 4.42 -24.17
C TYR A 430 -4.77 4.52 -24.27
N GLY A 431 -4.09 3.56 -23.65
CA GLY A 431 -2.65 3.33 -23.80
C GLY A 431 -2.36 1.84 -23.77
N ILE A 432 -1.20 1.45 -24.25
CA ILE A 432 -0.72 0.08 -24.13
C ILE A 432 0.00 -0.10 -22.79
N LYS A 433 -0.31 -1.19 -22.10
CA LYS A 433 0.36 -1.62 -20.89
C LYS A 433 1.16 -2.87 -21.18
N THR A 434 2.48 -2.77 -21.04
CA THR A 434 3.42 -3.84 -21.34
C THR A 434 4.15 -4.26 -20.08
N THR A 435 4.03 -5.54 -19.76
CA THR A 435 4.76 -6.21 -18.70
C THR A 435 6.03 -6.83 -19.28
N VAL A 436 7.18 -6.26 -18.92
CA VAL A 436 8.51 -6.75 -19.25
C VAL A 436 8.84 -7.93 -18.35
N SER A 437 9.22 -9.03 -18.99
CA SER A 437 9.57 -10.32 -18.39
C SER A 437 10.80 -10.90 -19.10
N SER A 438 11.39 -11.96 -18.53
CA SER A 438 12.43 -12.74 -19.21
C SER A 438 12.00 -13.29 -20.57
N TYR A 439 10.69 -13.44 -20.81
CA TYR A 439 10.12 -14.00 -22.04
C TYR A 439 10.02 -13.02 -23.21
N ASN A 440 10.04 -11.72 -22.96
CA ASN A 440 9.82 -10.70 -24.00
C ASN A 440 10.80 -9.54 -23.97
N LEU A 441 11.74 -9.49 -23.03
CA LEU A 441 12.68 -8.37 -22.87
C LEU A 441 13.32 -7.91 -24.18
N PHE A 442 13.81 -8.85 -24.99
CA PHE A 442 14.45 -8.54 -26.28
C PHE A 442 13.46 -8.19 -27.41
N HIS A 443 12.19 -8.56 -27.26
CA HIS A 443 11.13 -8.26 -28.23
C HIS A 443 10.51 -6.88 -28.02
N ILE A 444 10.50 -6.37 -26.78
CA ILE A 444 9.83 -5.10 -26.43
C ILE A 444 10.30 -3.92 -27.29
N PRO A 445 11.61 -3.68 -27.52
CA PRO A 445 12.04 -2.54 -28.34
C PRO A 445 11.49 -2.59 -29.78
N ASP A 446 11.40 -3.77 -30.37
CA ASP A 446 10.88 -3.95 -31.74
C ASP A 446 9.36 -3.78 -31.76
N PHE A 447 8.67 -4.38 -30.79
CA PHE A 447 7.23 -4.22 -30.62
C PHE A 447 6.82 -2.74 -30.46
N LEU A 448 7.51 -1.98 -29.60
CA LEU A 448 7.17 -0.57 -29.38
C LEU A 448 7.43 0.30 -30.62
N ARG A 449 8.51 0.01 -31.36
CA ARG A 449 8.77 0.65 -32.67
C ARG A 449 7.67 0.36 -33.67
N GLU A 450 7.25 -0.91 -33.75
CA GLU A 450 6.13 -1.30 -34.60
C GLU A 450 4.81 -0.64 -34.18
N ALA A 451 4.53 -0.57 -32.87
CA ALA A 451 3.31 0.04 -32.35
C ALA A 451 3.20 1.53 -32.71
N LEU A 452 4.31 2.27 -32.70
CA LEU A 452 4.37 3.65 -33.18
C LEU A 452 4.24 3.71 -34.71
N ALA A 453 5.00 2.90 -35.44
CA ALA A 453 5.01 2.92 -36.91
C ALA A 453 3.65 2.56 -37.52
N LYS A 454 2.92 1.62 -36.91
CA LYS A 454 1.58 1.20 -37.34
C LYS A 454 0.45 2.05 -36.74
N GLY A 455 0.77 3.04 -35.90
CA GLY A 455 -0.22 3.93 -35.27
C GLY A 455 -1.16 3.18 -34.32
N TYR A 456 -0.68 2.15 -33.65
CA TYR A 456 -1.39 1.53 -32.52
C TYR A 456 -1.48 2.49 -31.35
N ILE A 457 -0.40 3.25 -31.16
CA ILE A 457 -0.30 4.40 -30.26
C ILE A 457 0.15 5.63 -31.07
N GLY A 458 -0.30 6.81 -30.66
CA GLY A 458 0.06 8.08 -31.29
C GLY A 458 1.26 8.77 -30.65
N SER A 459 1.65 8.41 -29.42
CA SER A 459 2.85 8.94 -28.78
C SER A 459 3.43 7.98 -27.73
N PRO A 460 4.71 8.13 -27.35
CA PRO A 460 5.31 7.39 -26.25
C PRO A 460 4.58 7.56 -24.91
N GLY A 461 3.86 8.68 -24.71
CA GLY A 461 3.08 8.91 -23.49
C GLY A 461 1.88 7.96 -23.32
N GLN A 462 1.53 7.20 -24.35
CA GLN A 462 0.51 6.14 -24.29
C GLN A 462 1.08 4.77 -23.90
N ILE A 463 2.36 4.70 -23.53
CA ILE A 463 3.03 3.45 -23.12
C ILE A 463 3.20 3.48 -21.60
N ALA A 464 2.65 2.47 -20.92
CA ALA A 464 3.03 2.17 -19.55
C ALA A 464 3.80 0.86 -19.52
N ILE A 465 5.02 0.92 -18.98
CA ILE A 465 5.92 -0.23 -18.84
C ILE A 465 5.93 -0.66 -17.38
N GLN A 466 5.71 -1.95 -17.14
CA GLN A 466 5.87 -2.56 -15.83
C GLN A 466 6.91 -3.67 -15.93
N ILE A 467 7.82 -3.77 -14.97
CA ILE A 467 8.78 -4.88 -14.91
C ILE A 467 8.25 -5.87 -13.89
N ILE A 468 8.09 -7.13 -14.29
CA ILE A 468 7.60 -8.13 -13.36
C ILE A 468 8.67 -8.48 -12.32
N ARG A 469 8.27 -8.51 -11.05
CA ARG A 469 9.12 -8.91 -9.92
C ARG A 469 8.78 -10.33 -9.44
N VAL A 470 7.50 -10.68 -9.45
CA VAL A 470 6.98 -11.99 -9.07
C VAL A 470 5.99 -12.49 -10.12
N PRO A 471 6.03 -13.78 -10.50
CA PRO A 471 6.95 -14.81 -9.99
C PRO A 471 8.39 -14.62 -10.48
N THR A 472 9.37 -15.04 -9.67
CA THR A 472 10.80 -14.77 -9.90
C THR A 472 11.32 -15.37 -11.20
N HIS A 473 10.84 -16.55 -11.60
CA HIS A 473 11.24 -17.21 -12.86
C HIS A 473 10.85 -16.41 -14.12
N ALA A 474 9.86 -15.52 -14.02
CA ALA A 474 9.45 -14.62 -15.10
C ALA A 474 10.14 -13.24 -15.01
N SER A 475 10.77 -12.93 -13.88
CA SER A 475 11.43 -11.64 -13.66
C SER A 475 12.74 -11.56 -14.43
N PRO A 476 12.99 -10.47 -15.20
CA PRO A 476 14.27 -10.25 -15.85
C PRO A 476 15.35 -9.74 -14.88
N LEU A 477 14.99 -9.56 -13.59
CA LEU A 477 15.88 -9.08 -12.53
C LEU A 477 16.36 -10.23 -11.61
N ALA A 478 15.88 -11.44 -11.84
CA ALA A 478 16.17 -12.63 -11.02
C ALA A 478 17.53 -13.25 -11.31
#